data_AF-A0A9E4BKK6-F1
#
_entry.id   AF-A0A9E4BKK6-F1
#
_cell.length_a   1.000
_cell.length_b   1.000
_cell.length_c   1.000
_cell.angle_alpha   90.00
_cell.angle_beta   90.00
_cell.angle_gamma   90.00
#
_symmetry.space_group_name_H-M   'P 1'
#
loop_
_entity.id
_entity.type
_entity.pdbx_description
1 polymer ?
#
loop_
_entity_poly.entity_id
_entity_poly.type
_entity_poly.pdbx_seq_one_letter_code
_entity_poly.pdbx_strand_id
1 'polypeptide(L)'
;MSVYKHEQGTYRSYRVARSINGKLHQAYFPRSRDGWRKAKELDQQWAEQQATAQRKFTGSAMRWNPDRLKNSGSRRGPKAAGTRTSRASSPKRETAS
;
A
#
# COMPACT_ATOMS: atom_id res chain seq x y z
N MET A 1 8.48 11.81 13.95
CA MET A 1 9.73 11.00 13.98
C MET A 1 9.82 10.38 15.36
N SER A 2 9.39 9.14 15.55
CA SER A 2 9.22 8.57 16.90
C SER A 2 10.36 7.61 17.22
N VAL A 3 11.49 8.17 17.66
CA VAL A 3 12.62 7.39 18.20
C VAL A 3 12.29 7.08 19.65
N TYR A 4 11.87 5.86 19.94
CA TYR A 4 11.58 5.43 21.31
C TYR A 4 12.88 5.10 22.05
N LYS A 5 13.10 5.77 23.19
CA LYS A 5 14.13 5.37 24.17
C LYS A 5 13.66 4.06 24.81
N HIS A 6 14.35 2.96 24.51
CA HIS A 6 14.13 1.68 25.18
C HIS A 6 15.18 1.55 26.28
N GLU A 7 14.75 1.59 27.55
CA GLU A 7 15.59 1.35 28.73
C GLU A 7 15.12 0.04 29.38
N GLN A 8 15.92 -1.03 29.26
CA GLN A 8 15.80 -2.25 30.07
C GLN A 8 17.01 -2.27 31.01
N GLY A 9 16.84 -1.74 32.21
CA GLY A 9 17.92 -1.57 33.19
C GLY A 9 19.00 -0.57 32.72
N THR A 10 20.28 -0.91 32.92
CA THR A 10 21.45 -0.12 32.47
C THR A 10 21.69 -0.18 30.95
N TYR A 11 20.97 -1.04 30.21
CA TYR A 11 21.16 -1.19 28.78
C TYR A 11 20.39 -0.13 28.01
N ARG A 12 21.13 0.83 27.45
CA ARG A 12 20.61 1.91 26.61
C ARG A 12 20.94 1.61 25.16
N SER A 13 19.93 1.40 24.33
CA SER A 13 20.08 1.15 22.88
C SER A 13 19.18 2.05 22.06
N TYR A 14 19.58 2.38 20.82
CA TYR A 14 18.65 2.91 19.83
C TYR A 14 17.84 1.76 19.25
N ARG A 15 16.52 1.90 19.23
CA ARG A 15 15.61 0.93 18.59
C ARG A 15 15.03 1.54 17.32
N VAL A 16 15.10 0.80 16.23
CA VAL A 16 14.44 1.12 14.97
C VAL A 16 13.38 0.05 14.74
N ALA A 17 12.14 0.45 14.51
CA ALA A 17 11.04 -0.49 14.27
C ALA A 17 10.09 0.06 13.21
N ARG A 18 9.77 -0.75 12.19
CA ARG A 18 8.80 -0.41 11.14
C ARG A 18 8.00 -1.63 10.71
N SER A 19 6.74 -1.40 10.34
CA SER A 19 5.89 -2.42 9.73
C SER A 19 6.01 -2.34 8.22
N ILE A 20 6.44 -3.44 7.59
CA ILE A 20 6.66 -3.54 6.15
C ILE A 20 5.97 -4.82 5.66
N ASN A 21 5.07 -4.71 4.68
CA ASN A 21 4.29 -5.84 4.15
C ASN A 21 3.60 -6.71 5.23
N GLY A 22 3.08 -6.07 6.28
CA GLY A 22 2.41 -6.77 7.38
C GLY A 22 3.34 -7.49 8.37
N LYS A 23 4.66 -7.36 8.22
CA LYS A 23 5.66 -7.89 9.16
C LYS A 23 6.32 -6.76 9.94
N LEU A 24 6.50 -6.97 11.24
CA LEU A 24 7.17 -6.01 12.11
C LEU A 24 8.69 -6.25 12.09
N HIS A 25 9.43 -5.33 11.48
CA HIS A 25 10.88 -5.32 11.48
C HIS A 25 11.39 -4.50 12.66
N GLN A 26 12.35 -5.04 13.42
CA GLN A 26 12.94 -4.39 14.58
C GLN A 26 14.44 -4.62 14.61
N ALA A 27 15.20 -3.59 14.97
CA ALA A 27 16.63 -3.66 15.16
C ALA A 27 17.06 -2.81 16.36
N TYR A 28 18.11 -3.26 17.04
CA TYR A 28 18.67 -2.59 18.21
C TYR A 28 20.13 -2.23 17.91
N PHE A 29 20.52 -1.01 18.29
CA PHE A 29 21.86 -0.49 18.09
C PHE A 29 22.44 0.00 19.41
N PRO A 30 23.75 -0.17 19.63
CA PRO A 30 24.40 0.37 20.82
C PRO A 30 24.27 1.89 20.87
N ARG A 31 24.23 2.48 22.06
CA ARG A 31 24.15 3.93 22.25
C ARG A 31 25.52 4.59 22.07
N SER A 32 26.06 4.47 20.87
CA SER A 32 27.26 5.15 20.39
C SER A 32 26.92 6.07 19.21
N ARG A 33 27.84 6.99 18.86
CA ARG A 33 27.68 7.85 17.68
C ARG A 33 27.50 7.03 16.40
N ASP A 34 28.24 5.93 16.27
CA ASP A 34 28.12 5.02 15.12
C ASP A 34 26.82 4.23 15.16
N GLY A 35 26.38 3.78 16.34
CA GLY A 35 25.09 3.12 16.52
C GLY A 35 23.93 4.05 16.13
N TRP A 36 24.03 5.33 16.45
CA TRP A 36 23.04 6.34 16.02
C TRP A 36 23.04 6.53 14.50
N ARG A 37 24.22 6.63 13.86
CA ARG A 37 24.35 6.75 12.40
C ARG A 37 23.74 5.54 11.69
N LYS A 38 24.09 4.33 12.12
CA LYS A 38 23.54 3.07 11.57
C LYS A 38 22.04 2.96 11.79
N ALA A 39 21.54 3.35 12.97
CA ALA A 39 20.11 3.38 13.25
C ALA A 39 19.35 4.33 12.29
N LYS A 40 19.92 5.51 12.02
CA LYS A 40 19.34 6.48 11.07
C LYS A 40 19.31 5.95 9.64
N GLU A 41 20.42 5.34 9.20
CA GLU A 41 20.51 4.76 7.86
C GLU A 41 19.50 3.61 7.67
N LEU A 42 19.40 2.70 8.64
CA LEU A 42 18.41 1.62 8.59
C LEU A 42 16.97 2.13 8.61
N ASP A 43 16.68 3.15 9.43
CA ASP A 43 15.36 3.76 9.49
C ASP A 43 14.95 4.35 8.13
N GLN A 44 15.87 4.99 7.43
CA GLN A 44 15.65 5.55 6.10
C GLN A 44 15.36 4.45 5.07
N GLN A 45 16.18 3.39 5.04
CA GLN A 45 15.98 2.25 4.13
C GLN A 45 14.61 1.58 4.34
N TRP A 46 14.25 1.35 5.60
CA TRP A 46 12.96 0.76 5.94
C TRP A 46 11.78 1.70 5.69
N ALA A 47 11.97 3.03 5.78
CA ALA A 47 10.94 3.99 5.40
C ALA A 47 10.63 3.92 3.90
N GLU A 48 11.65 3.79 3.05
CA GLU A 48 11.48 3.65 1.59
C GLU A 48 10.78 2.36 1.21
N GLN A 49 11.13 1.26 1.88
CA GLN A 49 10.45 -0.03 1.72
C GLN A 49 8.98 0.04 2.17
N GLN A 50 8.73 0.68 3.31
CA GLN A 50 7.37 0.89 3.82
C GLN A 50 6.53 1.74 2.86
N ALA A 51 7.09 2.83 2.33
CA ALA A 51 6.41 3.66 1.33
C ALA A 51 6.10 2.88 0.04
N THR A 52 7.03 2.05 -0.41
CA THR A 52 6.83 1.17 -1.57
C THR A 52 5.75 0.13 -1.30
N ALA A 53 5.75 -0.50 -0.13
CA ALA A 53 4.73 -1.44 0.30
C ALA A 53 3.34 -0.79 0.36
N GLN A 54 3.25 0.43 0.91
CA GLN A 54 2.01 1.20 0.95
C GLN A 54 1.50 1.51 -0.45
N ARG A 55 2.35 1.97 -1.38
CA ARG A 55 1.97 2.24 -2.78
C ARG A 55 1.44 0.99 -3.49
N LYS A 56 2.02 -0.19 -3.21
CA LYS A 56 1.52 -1.45 -3.77
C LYS A 56 0.15 -1.82 -3.18
N PHE A 57 -0.04 -1.60 -1.88
CA PHE A 57 -1.28 -1.93 -1.19
C PHE A 57 -2.44 -1.00 -1.55
N THR A 58 -2.23 0.31 -1.57
CA THR A 58 -3.28 1.31 -1.87
C THR A 58 -3.53 1.47 -3.38
N GLY A 59 -2.80 0.75 -4.23
CA GLY A 59 -2.72 1.01 -5.66
C GLY A 59 -2.01 2.33 -5.96
N SER A 60 -1.74 2.59 -7.25
CA SER A 60 -1.31 3.92 -7.69
C SER A 60 -2.42 4.89 -7.32
N ALA A 61 -2.19 5.73 -6.31
CA ALA A 61 -3.15 6.76 -5.91
C ALA A 61 -3.48 7.57 -7.17
N MET A 62 -4.67 7.33 -7.72
CA MET A 62 -5.12 7.97 -8.93
C MET A 62 -5.20 9.45 -8.58
N ARG A 63 -4.20 10.23 -9.04
CA ARG A 63 -4.16 11.66 -8.78
C ARG A 63 -5.48 12.21 -9.27
N TRP A 64 -6.26 12.74 -8.34
CA TRP A 64 -7.51 13.40 -8.67
C TRP A 64 -7.20 14.47 -9.72
N ASN A 65 -7.70 14.24 -10.92
CA ASN A 65 -7.49 15.14 -12.06
C ASN A 65 -8.86 15.71 -12.42
N PRO A 66 -9.13 16.98 -12.09
CA PRO A 66 -10.44 17.60 -12.33
C PRO A 66 -10.78 17.70 -13.82
N ASP A 67 -9.80 17.65 -14.73
CA ASP A 67 -10.05 17.70 -16.17
C ASP A 67 -10.50 16.36 -16.75
N ARG A 68 -10.30 15.23 -16.05
CA ARG A 68 -10.85 13.93 -16.48
C ARG A 68 -12.37 13.84 -16.32
N LEU A 69 -12.99 14.68 -15.49
CA LEU A 69 -14.45 14.74 -15.35
C LEU A 69 -15.14 15.46 -16.52
N LYS A 70 -14.45 16.37 -17.21
CA LYS A 70 -15.05 17.15 -18.30
C LYS A 70 -15.33 16.31 -19.56
N ASN A 71 -14.66 15.17 -19.72
CA ASN A 71 -14.87 14.26 -20.84
C ASN A 71 -15.87 13.12 -20.58
N SER A 72 -16.39 12.96 -19.35
CA SER A 72 -17.44 11.95 -19.07
C SER A 72 -18.86 12.46 -19.35
N GLY A 73 -19.01 13.73 -19.74
CA GLY A 73 -20.31 14.37 -20.01
C GLY A 73 -20.84 14.23 -21.44
N SER A 74 -20.12 13.58 -22.37
CA SER A 74 -20.54 13.48 -23.77
C SER A 74 -20.56 12.05 -24.26
N ARG A 75 -21.71 11.39 -24.06
CA ARG A 75 -22.37 10.45 -24.99
C ARG A 75 -23.44 9.66 -24.23
N ARG A 76 -24.69 10.10 -24.35
CA ARG A 76 -25.89 9.30 -24.60
C ARG A 76 -27.09 10.23 -24.70
N GLY A 77 -27.40 10.65 -25.93
CA GLY A 77 -28.73 11.15 -26.27
C GLY A 77 -29.77 10.02 -26.21
N PRO A 78 -31.06 10.34 -26.16
CA PRO A 78 -32.13 9.39 -25.90
C PRO A 78 -32.46 8.59 -27.17
N LYS A 79 -32.61 7.27 -27.06
CA LYS A 79 -33.37 6.52 -28.08
C LYS A 79 -34.25 5.46 -27.42
N ALA A 80 -35.54 5.75 -27.56
CA ALA A 80 -36.76 5.03 -27.30
C ALA A 80 -36.72 3.52 -27.00
N ALA A 81 -37.69 3.16 -26.15
CA ALA A 81 -38.15 1.83 -25.78
C ALA A 81 -38.41 0.87 -26.96
N GLY A 82 -38.21 -0.43 -26.73
CA GLY A 82 -38.56 -1.48 -27.68
C GLY A 82 -38.26 -2.90 -27.19
N THR A 83 -39.17 -3.42 -26.38
CA THR A 83 -39.66 -4.82 -26.37
C THR A 83 -38.73 -5.98 -25.98
N ARG A 84 -39.15 -6.68 -24.93
CA ARG A 84 -38.67 -7.99 -24.44
C ARG A 84 -38.81 -9.07 -25.52
N THR A 85 -37.78 -9.89 -25.69
CA THR A 85 -37.95 -11.30 -26.09
C THR A 85 -36.84 -12.15 -25.50
N SER A 86 -37.22 -13.39 -25.23
CA SER A 86 -36.66 -14.35 -24.30
C SER A 86 -35.63 -15.31 -24.93
N ARG A 87 -34.99 -16.08 -24.03
CA ARG A 87 -34.74 -17.53 -24.15
C ARG A 87 -33.34 -17.99 -24.56
N ALA A 88 -32.75 -18.77 -23.64
CA ALA A 88 -31.69 -19.79 -23.80
C ALA A 88 -30.29 -19.26 -24.15
N SER A 89 -29.18 -19.70 -23.54
CA SER A 89 -28.81 -21.06 -23.16
C SER A 89 -27.70 -21.02 -22.11
N SER A 90 -27.74 -21.96 -21.16
CA SER A 90 -26.68 -22.24 -20.18
C SER A 90 -25.36 -22.63 -20.86
N PRO A 91 -24.17 -22.23 -20.37
CA PRO A 91 -22.94 -22.93 -20.70
C PRO A 91 -22.71 -24.11 -19.75
N LYS A 92 -22.45 -25.24 -20.41
CA LYS A 92 -22.21 -26.59 -19.92
C LYS A 92 -20.88 -26.66 -19.14
N ARG A 93 -20.88 -27.44 -18.07
CA ARG A 93 -19.70 -27.83 -17.28
C ARG A 93 -18.92 -28.88 -18.08
N GLU A 94 -17.64 -28.66 -18.35
CA GLU A 94 -16.73 -29.70 -18.86
C GLU A 94 -15.51 -29.85 -17.95
N THR A 95 -15.14 -31.11 -17.84
CA THR A 95 -14.33 -31.78 -16.82
C THR A 95 -12.85 -31.82 -17.18
N ALA A 96 -12.05 -32.06 -16.14
CA ALA A 96 -10.62 -32.26 -16.13
C ALA A 96 -10.12 -33.40 -17.03
N SER A 97 -8.87 -33.25 -17.47
CA SER A 97 -7.93 -34.31 -17.80
C SER A 97 -6.59 -34.00 -17.14
#